data_AF-A0A956W0K1-F1
#
_entry.id   AF-A0A956W0K1-F1
#
_cell.length_a   1.000
_cell.length_b   1.000
_cell.length_c   1.000
_cell.angle_alpha   90.00
_cell.angle_beta   90.00
_cell.angle_gamma   90.00
#
_symmetry.space_group_name_H-M   'P 1'
#
loop_
_entity.id
_entity.type
_entity.pdbx_description
1 polymer ?
#
loop_
_entity_poly.entity_id
_entity_poly.type
_entity_poly.pdbx_seq_one_letter_code
_entity_poly.pdbx_strand_id
1 'polypeptide(L)' 'GQLHRFVNVYLNDEDIRYTGGVDTVIKDGDVIDILPALAGGGR' A
#
# COMPACT_ATOMS: atom_id res chain seq x y z
N GLY A 1 -16.80 2.35 16.87
CA GLY A 1 -15.39 2.06 16.57
C GLY A 1 -15.23 2.00 15.07
N GLN A 2 -14.46 2.92 14.49
CA GLN A 2 -14.29 2.99 13.04
C GLN A 2 -13.21 1.97 12.64
N LEU A 3 -13.61 0.93 11.92
CA LEU A 3 -12.67 -0.03 11.35
C LEU A 3 -11.79 0.74 10.36
N HIS A 4 -10.53 1.00 10.70
CA HIS A 4 -9.57 1.56 9.75
C HIS A 4 -9.35 0.51 8.67
N ARG A 5 -9.89 0.75 7.47
CA ARG A 5 -9.56 -0.07 6.30
C ARG A 5 -8.12 0.24 5.94
N PHE A 6 -7.23 -0.69 6.24
CA PHE A 6 -5.84 -0.59 5.82
C PHE A 6 -5.78 -0.81 4.29
N VAL A 7 -4.88 -0.10 3.62
CA VAL A 7 -4.47 -0.40 2.23
C VAL A 7 -2.98 -0.71 2.27
N ASN A 8 -2.55 -1.65 1.45
CA ASN A 8 -1.13 -1.89 1.24
C ASN A 8 -0.71 -1.15 -0.02
N VAL A 9 0.46 -0.52 0.03
CA VAL A 9 1.01 0.25 -1.08
C VAL A 9 2.43 -0.23 -1.32
N TYR A 10 2.75 -0.49 -2.58
CA TYR A 10 4.04 -0.96 -3.01
C TYR A 10 4.59 -0.04 -4.10
N LEU A 11 5.90 0.17 -4.09
CA LEU A 11 6.67 0.86 -5.11
C LEU A 11 7.61 -0.17 -5.73
N ASN A 12 7.44 -0.47 -7.02
CA ASN A 12 8.24 -1.47 -7.76
C ASN A 12 8.35 -2.81 -6.99
N ASP A 13 7.20 -3.38 -6.62
CA ASP A 13 7.06 -4.63 -5.84
C ASP A 13 7.54 -4.57 -4.36
N GLU A 14 8.08 -3.45 -3.88
CA GLU A 14 8.53 -3.27 -2.49
C GLU A 14 7.53 -2.46 -1.65
N ASP A 15 7.19 -2.93 -0.44
CA ASP A 15 6.24 -2.24 0.44
C ASP A 15 6.82 -0.90 0.91
N ILE A 16 6.06 0.19 0.71
CA ILE A 16 6.56 1.55 0.98
C ILE A 16 6.99 1.75 2.43
N ARG A 17 6.50 0.94 3.39
CA ARG A 17 6.93 1.02 4.80
C ARG A 17 8.42 0.81 4.99
N TYR A 18 9.11 0.19 4.04
CA TYR A 18 10.56 -0.02 4.07
C TYR A 18 11.35 1.00 3.26
N THR A 19 10.68 1.77 2.39
CA THR A 19 11.33 2.73 1.47
C THR A 19 11.17 4.19 1.87
N GLY A 20 10.42 4.48 2.93
CA GLY A 20 10.16 5.85 3.42
C GLY A 20 8.71 6.12 3.84
N GLY A 21 7.87 5.10 3.81
CA GLY A 21 6.45 5.21 4.08
C GLY A 21 5.75 6.08 3.04
N VAL A 22 4.82 6.91 3.51
CA VAL A 22 4.07 7.85 2.66
C VAL A 22 4.97 8.93 2.03
N ASP A 23 6.17 9.13 2.57
CA ASP A 23 7.16 10.09 2.08
C ASP A 23 8.20 9.44 1.15
N THR A 24 7.98 8.18 0.72
CA THR A 24 8.90 7.50 -0.20
C THR A 24 9.05 8.31 -1.49
N VAL A 25 10.29 8.56 -1.90
CA VAL A 25 10.58 9.33 -3.12
C VAL A 25 10.31 8.44 -4.33
N ILE A 26 9.54 8.96 -5.28
CA ILE A 26 9.26 8.29 -6.57
C ILE A 26 10.00 8.99 -7.72
N LYS A 27 10.24 8.25 -8.79
CA LYS A 27 10.88 8.70 -10.02
C LYS A 27 10.00 8.38 -11.22
N ASP A 28 10.32 9.03 -12.33
CA ASP A 28 9.64 8.76 -13.60
C ASP A 28 9.90 7.30 -14.02
N GLY A 29 8.83 6.60 -14.39
CA GLY A 29 8.87 5.17 -14.74
C GLY A 29 8.66 4.20 -13.57
N ASP A 30 8.56 4.68 -12.33
CA ASP A 30 8.20 3.83 -11.19
C ASP A 30 6.74 3.37 -11.26
N VAL A 31 6.48 2.16 -10.75
CA VAL A 31 5.15 1.55 -10.69
C VAL A 31 4.67 1.50 -9.25
N ILE A 32 3.43 1.94 -9.03
CA ILE A 32 2.76 1.88 -7.74
C ILE A 32 1.63 0.87 -7.77
N ASP A 33 1.70 -0.14 -6.90
CA ASP A 33 0.61 -1.08 -6.68
C ASP A 33 -0.15 -0.73 -5.40
N ILE A 34 -1.46 -0.61 -5.51
CA ILE A 34 -2.36 -0.33 -4.38
C ILE A 34 -3.26 -1.54 -4.18
N LEU A 35 -3.00 -2.28 -3.11
CA LEU A 35 -3.79 -3.45 -2.76
C LEU A 35 -4.80 -3.05 -1.67
N PRO A 36 -6.10 -2.99 -1.98
CA PRO A 36 -7.11 -2.81 -0.96
C PRO A 36 -7.07 -4.00 0.01
N ALA A 37 -7.11 -3.77 1.32
CA ALA A 37 -7.25 -4.88 2.24
C ALA A 37 -8.61 -5.54 2.00
N LEU A 38 -8.56 -6.75 1.45
CA LEU A 38 -9.71 -7.64 1.42
C LEU A 38 -9.86 -8.17 2.84
N ALA A 39 -10.70 -7.52 3.63
CA ALA A 39 -11.23 -8.15 4.83
C ALA A 39 -12.01 -9.38 4.36
N GLY A 40 -11.40 -10.56 4.50
CA GLY A 40 -12.06 -11.84 4.35
C GLY A 40 -13.21 -11.91 5.35
N GLY A 41 -14.40 -11.54 4.88
CA GLY A 41 -15.64 -11.53 5.63
C GLY A 41 -16.76 -12.10 4.76
N GLY A 42 -16.48 -13.24 4.12
CA GLY A 42 -17.52 -14.09 3.56
C GLY A 42 -18.14 -14.88 4.70
N ARG A 43 -19.43 -14.64 4.94
CA ARG A 43 -20.27 -15.64 5.60
C ARG A 43 -20.41 -16.83 4.67
#